data_AF-A0A7X3IB84-F1
#
_entry.id   AF-A0A7X3IB84-F1
#
_cell.length_a   1.000
_cell.length_b   1.000
_cell.length_c   1.000
_cell.angle_alpha   90.00
_cell.angle_beta   90.00
_cell.angle_gamma   90.00
#
_symmetry.space_group_name_H-M   'P 1'
#
loop_
_entity.id
_entity.type
_entity.pdbx_description
1 polymer ?
#
loop_
_entity_poly.entity_id
_entity_poly.type
_entity_poly.pdbx_seq_one_letter_code
_entity_poly.pdbx_strand_id
1 'polypeptide(L)' 'MASRAIPREKAWLQAIVDRVEAEMNVIRIVADKTNLDTALARSGGVVTPGVRCSVRKWRARKDSNL' A
#
# COMPACT_ATOMS: atom_id res chain seq x y z
N MET A 1 -26.94 1.40 5.27
CA MET A 1 -25.62 0.89 4.82
C MET A 1 -24.75 2.09 4.48
N ALA A 2 -23.73 2.41 5.28
CA ALA A 2 -22.87 3.56 4.99
C ALA A 2 -21.77 3.13 4.02
N SER A 3 -21.82 3.60 2.77
CA SER A 3 -20.68 3.56 1.86
C SER A 3 -19.64 4.53 2.39
N ARG A 4 -18.71 4.02 3.21
CA ARG A 4 -17.57 4.83 3.69
C ARG A 4 -16.68 5.05 2.47
N ALA A 5 -16.65 6.28 1.97
CA ALA A 5 -15.76 6.65 0.87
C ALA A 5 -14.36 6.14 1.18
N ILE A 6 -13.81 5.30 0.29
CA ILE A 6 -12.47 4.77 0.45
C ILE A 6 -11.51 5.98 0.39
N PRO A 7 -10.64 6.19 1.41
CA PRO A 7 -9.64 7.24 1.33
C PRO A 7 -8.86 7.15 0.02
N ARG A 8 -8.58 8.28 -0.63
CA ARG A 8 -7.96 8.36 -1.96
C ARG A 8 -6.71 7.49 -2.10
N GLU A 9 -5.91 7.41 -1.05
CA GLU A 9 -4.68 6.62 -0.98
C GLU A 9 -4.96 5.11 -1.08
N LYS A 10 -6.01 4.63 -0.40
CA LYS A 10 -6.42 3.21 -0.42
C LYS A 10 -7.04 2.83 -1.76
N ALA A 11 -7.84 3.73 -2.36
CA ALA A 11 -8.39 3.52 -3.69
C ALA A 11 -7.28 3.48 -4.75
N TRP A 12 -6.26 4.34 -4.62
CA TRP A 12 -5.10 4.33 -5.52
C TRP A 12 -4.30 3.03 -5.40
N LEU A 13 -4.01 2.55 -4.18
CA LEU A 13 -3.32 1.27 -3.98
C LEU A 13 -4.10 0.10 -4.57
N GLN A 14 -5.43 0.07 -4.42
CA GLN A 14 -6.27 -0.95 -5.04
C GLN A 14 -6.29 -0.87 -6.57
N ALA A 15 -6.10 0.31 -7.16
CA ALA A 15 -6.06 0.49 -8.60
C ALA A 15 -4.74 0.02 -9.24
N ILE A 16 -3.65 -0.03 -8.47
CA ILE A 16 -2.33 -0.42 -8.97
C ILE A 16 -1.85 -1.80 -8.48
N VAL A 17 -2.50 -2.39 -7.46
CA VAL A 17 -2.13 -3.69 -6.91
C VAL A 17 -3.21 -4.72 -7.19
N ASP A 18 -2.83 -5.80 -7.88
CA ASP A 18 -3.73 -6.93 -8.14
C ASP A 18 -3.85 -7.83 -6.91
N ARG A 19 -2.71 -8.13 -6.26
CA ARG A 19 -2.65 -8.98 -5.08
C ARG A 19 -1.51 -8.61 -4.14
N VAL A 20 -1.76 -8.72 -2.83
CA VAL A 20 -0.72 -8.70 -1.80
C VAL A 20 -0.65 -10.08 -1.15
N GLU A 21 0.53 -10.67 -1.17
CA GLU A 21 0.83 -11.93 -0.50
C GLU A 21 1.73 -11.63 0.69
N ALA A 22 1.25 -11.92 1.89
CA ALA A 22 2.02 -11.74 3.12
C ALA A 22 2.37 -13.12 3.68
N GLU A 23 3.65 -13.47 3.57
CA GLU A 23 4.26 -14.64 4.22
C GLU A 23 5.00 -14.19 5.49
N MET A 24 5.45 -15.16 6.29
CA MET A 24 6.07 -14.94 7.61
C MET A 24 7.18 -13.87 7.60
N ASN A 25 7.98 -13.81 6.53
CA ASN A 25 9.12 -12.90 6.39
C ASN A 25 9.15 -12.13 5.06
N VAL A 26 8.14 -12.30 4.21
CA VAL A 26 8.15 -11.76 2.85
C VAL A 26 6.77 -11.18 2.55
N ILE A 27 6.76 -9.94 2.05
CA ILE A 27 5.56 -9.34 1.45
C ILE A 27 5.82 -9.24 -0.05
N ARG A 28 4.98 -9.91 -0.85
CA ARG A 28 5.01 -9.81 -2.32
C ARG A 28 3.82 -8.99 -2.77
N ILE A 29 4.09 -8.01 -3.63
CA ILE A 29 3.07 -7.21 -4.29
C ILE A 29 3.06 -7.65 -5.74
N VAL A 30 1.93 -8.19 -6.19
CA VAL A 30 1.70 -8.61 -7.57
C VAL A 30 0.83 -7.56 -8.24
N ALA A 31 1.30 -7.07 -9.39
CA ALA A 31 0.67 -6.02 -10.17
C ALA A 31 1.24 -6.00 -11.59
N ASP A 32 0.58 -5.27 -12.50
CA ASP A 32 1.14 -4.93 -13.81
C ASP A 32 2.52 -4.26 -13.68
N LYS A 33 3.49 -4.77 -14.44
CA LYS A 33 4.88 -4.32 -14.38
C LYS A 33 5.01 -2.83 -14.70
N THR A 34 4.27 -2.33 -15.69
CA THR A 34 4.34 -0.92 -16.10
C THR A 34 3.83 0.00 -15.00
N ASN A 35 2.75 -0.42 -14.32
CA ASN A 35 2.21 0.30 -13.16
C ASN A 35 3.19 0.30 -11.98
N LEU A 36 3.84 -0.83 -11.68
CA LEU A 36 4.87 -0.92 -10.63
C LEU A 36 6.09 -0.06 -10.94
N ASP A 37 6.61 -0.13 -12.16
CA ASP A 37 7.77 0.67 -12.59
C ASP A 37 7.45 2.17 -12.52
N THR A 38 6.25 2.57 -12.95
CA THR A 38 5.77 3.96 -12.85
C THR A 38 5.64 4.40 -11.39
N ALA A 39 5.11 3.55 -10.52
CA ALA A 39 4.97 3.84 -9.10
C ALA A 39 6.33 3.96 -8.40
N LEU A 40 7.31 3.11 -8.75
CA LEU A 40 8.69 3.17 -8.26
C LEU A 40 9.44 4.40 -8.76
N ALA A 41 9.27 4.77 -10.04
CA ALA A 41 9.85 5.99 -10.57
C ALA A 41 9.29 7.24 -9.87
N ARG A 42 7.98 7.25 -9.57
CA ARG A 42 7.30 8.33 -8.84
C ARG A 42 7.66 8.41 -7.37
N SER A 43 8.01 7.29 -6.73
CA SER A 43 8.44 7.28 -5.33
C SER A 43 9.87 7.77 -5.13
N GLY A 44 10.57 8.14 -6.21
CA GLY A 44 11.89 8.78 -6.16
C GLY A 44 13.03 7.85 -5.75
N GLY A 45 12.83 6.53 -5.82
CA GLY A 45 13.87 5.53 -5.53
C GLY A 45 14.38 5.50 -4.09
N VAL A 46 13.86 6.36 -3.20
CA VAL A 46 14.22 6.34 -1.78
C VAL A 46 13.47 5.18 -1.13
N VAL A 47 14.16 4.04 -1.02
CA VAL A 47 13.82 3.03 -0.03
C VAL A 47 13.93 3.73 1.32
N THR A 48 12.80 4.22 1.83
CA THR A 48 12.76 4.85 3.15
C THR A 48 13.32 3.83 4.15
N PRO A 49 14.43 4.13 4.86
CA PRO A 49 15.06 3.14 5.70
C PRO A 49 14.09 2.72 6.81
N GLY A 50 13.75 1.42 6.85
CA GLY A 50 13.21 0.79 8.05
C GLY A 50 11.82 1.26 8.49
N VAL A 51 10.79 1.11 7.65
CA VAL A 51 9.42 1.00 8.19
C VAL A 51 9.28 -0.34 8.91
N ARG A 52 9.72 -0.38 10.18
CA ARG A 52 9.74 -1.59 11.03
C ARG A 52 8.35 -1.96 11.56
N CYS A 53 7.39 -1.04 11.47
CA CYS A 53 6.00 -1.23 11.87
C CYS A 53 5.11 -0.21 11.15
N SER A 54 3.80 -0.47 11.11
CA SER A 54 2.85 0.52 10.58
C SER A 54 3.00 1.84 11.34
N VAL A 55 3.05 2.96 10.60
CA VAL A 55 3.11 4.28 11.21
C VAL A 55 1.92 4.42 12.16
N ARG A 56 2.14 4.83 13.42
CA ARG A 56 1.10 4.91 14.46
C ARG A 56 -0.19 5.60 14.00
N LYS A 57 -0.05 6.63 13.16
CA LYS A 57 -1.18 7.38 12.57
C LYS A 57 -2.11 6.49 11.73
N TRP A 58 -1.57 5.52 11.00
CA TRP A 58 -2.34 4.59 10.15
C TRP A 58 -3.28 3.72 10.99
N ARG A 59 -2.77 3.12 12.08
CA ARG A 59 -3.60 2.31 12.99
C ARG A 59 -4.63 3.16 13.73
N ALA A 60 -4.22 4.31 14.25
CA ALA A 60 -5.10 5.19 15.01
C ALA A 60 -6.28 5.72 14.17
N ARG A 61 -6.04 6.02 12.88
CA ARG A 61 -7.08 6.50 11.96
C ARG A 61 -7.96 5.39 11.37
N LYS A 62 -7.66 4.11 11.65
CA LYS A 62 -8.31 2.95 11.03
C LYS A 62 -8.26 3.01 9.50
N ASP A 63 -7.13 3.46 8.95
CA ASP A 63 -6.87 3.47 7.50
C ASP A 63 -6.55 2.04 6.99
N SER A 64 -6.22 1.11 7.90
CA SER A 64 -6.14 -0.34 7.64
C SER A 64 -7.53 -0.97 7.63
N ASN A 65 -7.65 -2.23 7.20
CA ASN A 65 -8.90 -3.02 7.27
C ASN A 65 -9.30 -3.39 8.72
N LEU A 66 -9.26 -2.43 9.65
CA LEU A 66 -9.84 -2.56 11.00
C LEU A 66 -11.36 -2.46 10.95
#